data_AF-A0A101MJK5-F1
#
_entry.id   AF-A0A101MJK5-F1
#
_cell.length_a   1.000
_cell.length_b   1.000
_cell.length_c   1.000
_cell.angle_alpha   90.00
_cell.angle_beta   90.00
_cell.angle_gamma   90.00
#
_symmetry.space_group_name_H-M   'P 1'
#
loop_
_entity.id
_entity.type
_entity.pdbx_description
1 polymer ?
#
loop_
_entity_poly.entity_id
_entity_poly.type
_entity_poly.pdbx_seq_one_letter_code
_entity_poly.pdbx_strand_id
1 'polypeptide(L)'
;MGRRLTSRNVSLDWVERDVQDGDTVSAHLIQNTYARLKLQYAEKLSQNWVEQLESPSQALEQLSLAACLIELWRSMYGAIPATEQEQSSRDTLPFPGFVDLACGNGILVYILLTEGYKGLGFDACRRKSWGTFPAEIQECLEERIFIPRPFVDVLDLQEIGVEIHTGDFPENTFIISDHADELTVWTPIMAALSSPSSPLPFFVVPCCSRSLAGSSYRYPPPKERGPMQKSANGNPAWNVDDDAIEQNLQPASGDLRALRAIKIEEKTESGFLNSMIGSLAAKTMSIAEEIGFGVEKAWLRTPGAINMALIGGRQQVTREWLKSSGSTDSSTKRDRGDAVLKNIIEVVERECSKDGGIRVAAKLWVERTKSLHQGQGTVHQAK
;
A
#
# COMPACT_ATOMS: atom_id res chain seq x y z
N MET A 1 -36.48 -25.71 11.14
CA MET A 1 -35.22 -25.97 11.88
C MET A 1 -34.06 -26.02 10.87
N GLY A 2 -33.07 -25.14 11.04
CA GLY A 2 -31.76 -25.20 10.38
C GLY A 2 -31.66 -24.85 8.90
N ARG A 3 -31.87 -23.58 8.50
CA ARG A 3 -31.30 -23.11 7.22
C ARG A 3 -29.78 -22.99 7.41
N ARG A 4 -29.02 -23.89 6.80
CA ARG A 4 -27.56 -23.73 6.62
C ARG A 4 -27.32 -22.39 5.92
N LEU A 5 -26.70 -21.45 6.61
CA LEU A 5 -26.03 -20.31 6.00
C LEU A 5 -24.89 -20.88 5.15
N THR A 6 -25.12 -20.97 3.83
CA THR A 6 -24.05 -21.24 2.89
C THR A 6 -23.09 -20.04 2.95
N SER A 7 -21.93 -20.25 3.56
CA SER A 7 -20.76 -19.38 3.43
C SER A 7 -20.60 -19.04 1.94
N ARG A 8 -20.86 -17.79 1.56
CA ARG A 8 -20.60 -17.30 0.20
C ARG A 8 -19.10 -17.45 -0.02
N ASN A 9 -18.71 -18.39 -0.88
CA ASN A 9 -17.33 -18.58 -1.27
C ASN A 9 -16.76 -17.26 -1.80
N VAL A 10 -15.60 -16.88 -1.26
CA VAL A 10 -14.78 -15.80 -1.79
C VAL A 10 -14.19 -16.29 -3.11
N SER A 11 -14.79 -15.91 -4.25
CA SER A 11 -14.21 -16.18 -5.57
C SER A 11 -13.08 -15.19 -5.80
N LEU A 12 -11.86 -15.71 -5.84
CA LEU A 12 -10.64 -14.97 -6.17
C LEU A 12 -10.33 -15.24 -7.64
N ASP A 13 -10.90 -14.43 -8.52
CA ASP A 13 -10.58 -14.48 -9.95
C ASP A 13 -9.44 -13.48 -10.21
N TRP A 14 -8.21 -13.98 -10.27
CA TRP A 14 -7.08 -13.21 -10.77
C TRP A 14 -7.13 -13.20 -12.29
N VAL A 15 -7.05 -12.02 -12.89
CA VAL A 15 -6.98 -11.89 -14.35
C VAL A 15 -5.53 -11.70 -14.74
N GLU A 16 -4.96 -12.74 -15.35
CA GLU A 16 -3.73 -12.64 -16.13
C GLU A 16 -3.98 -11.63 -17.27
N ARG A 17 -3.14 -10.61 -17.40
CA ARG A 17 -2.95 -9.97 -18.70
C ARG A 17 -1.72 -10.58 -19.34
N ASP A 18 -1.90 -11.06 -20.56
CA ASP A 18 -0.82 -11.25 -21.53
C ASP A 18 -0.15 -9.89 -21.81
N VAL A 19 0.72 -9.47 -20.91
CA VAL A 19 1.83 -8.60 -21.29
C VAL A 19 2.90 -9.57 -21.78
N GLN A 20 3.36 -9.43 -23.02
CA GLN A 20 4.40 -10.26 -23.63
C GLN A 20 5.79 -10.03 -22.99
N ASP A 21 5.87 -9.88 -21.68
CA ASP A 21 7.12 -9.91 -20.94
C ASP A 21 6.87 -10.63 -19.61
N GLY A 22 7.66 -11.67 -19.38
CA GLY A 22 7.36 -12.74 -18.42
C GLY A 22 7.35 -12.29 -16.96
N ASP A 23 6.72 -13.14 -16.14
CA ASP A 23 6.82 -13.20 -14.68
C ASP A 23 5.69 -12.53 -13.86
N THR A 24 4.43 -12.64 -14.31
CA THR A 24 3.28 -12.48 -13.41
C THR A 24 3.15 -13.75 -12.54
N VAL A 25 3.05 -13.59 -11.22
CA VAL A 25 2.78 -14.70 -10.29
C VAL A 25 1.49 -15.40 -10.72
N SER A 26 1.55 -16.72 -10.95
CA SER A 26 0.38 -17.46 -11.45
C SER A 26 -0.77 -17.41 -10.46
N ALA A 27 -1.95 -17.00 -10.95
CA ALA A 27 -3.23 -16.97 -10.22
C ALA A 27 -3.50 -18.24 -9.41
N HIS A 28 -3.16 -19.39 -9.98
CA HIS A 28 -3.37 -20.70 -9.37
C HIS A 28 -2.51 -20.91 -8.12
N LEU A 29 -1.27 -20.39 -8.10
CA LEU A 29 -0.40 -20.49 -6.92
C LEU A 29 -0.94 -19.67 -5.76
N ILE A 30 -1.39 -18.44 -6.02
CA ILE A 30 -2.02 -17.58 -5.01
C ILE A 30 -3.28 -18.25 -4.46
N GLN A 31 -4.10 -18.86 -5.31
CA GLN A 31 -5.31 -19.56 -4.89
C GLN A 31 -5.00 -20.77 -3.99
N ASN A 32 -3.96 -21.55 -4.32
CA ASN A 32 -3.54 -22.68 -3.50
C ASN A 32 -3.03 -22.23 -2.13
N THR A 33 -2.19 -21.20 -2.10
CA THR A 33 -1.68 -20.62 -0.85
C THR A 33 -2.82 -20.04 -0.02
N TYR A 34 -3.75 -19.31 -0.63
CA TYR A 34 -4.95 -18.82 0.06
C TYR A 34 -5.79 -19.97 0.63
N ALA A 35 -6.01 -21.05 -0.12
CA ALA A 35 -6.76 -22.21 0.37
C ALA A 35 -6.08 -22.84 1.60
N ARG A 36 -4.75 -22.96 1.59
CA ARG A 36 -3.96 -23.44 2.74
C ARG A 36 -4.11 -22.50 3.93
N LEU A 37 -3.86 -21.19 3.74
CA LEU A 37 -3.97 -20.19 4.80
C LEU A 37 -5.39 -20.17 5.39
N LYS A 38 -6.41 -20.27 4.55
CA LYS A 38 -7.81 -20.32 4.98
C LYS A 38 -8.09 -21.53 5.86
N LEU A 39 -7.61 -22.72 5.49
CA LEU A 39 -7.75 -23.92 6.32
C LEU A 39 -7.04 -23.79 7.67
N GLN A 40 -5.89 -23.12 7.69
CA GLN A 40 -5.04 -23.01 8.87
C GLN A 40 -5.49 -21.92 9.85
N TYR A 41 -5.95 -20.77 9.35
CA TYR A 41 -6.13 -19.57 10.17
C TYR A 41 -7.58 -19.09 10.29
N ALA A 42 -8.44 -19.35 9.31
CA ALA A 42 -9.74 -18.66 9.23
C ALA A 42 -10.67 -18.94 10.42
N GLU A 43 -10.72 -20.19 10.90
CA GLU A 43 -11.56 -20.54 12.04
C GLU A 43 -11.11 -19.82 13.32
N LYS A 44 -9.81 -19.89 13.64
CA LYS A 44 -9.24 -19.26 14.83
C LYS A 44 -9.38 -17.74 14.80
N LEU A 45 -9.13 -17.09 13.65
CA LEU A 45 -9.29 -15.64 13.49
C LEU A 45 -10.76 -15.22 13.64
N SER A 46 -11.70 -16.00 13.10
CA SER A 46 -13.12 -15.69 13.22
C SER A 46 -13.64 -15.87 14.65
N GLN A 47 -13.17 -16.88 15.39
CA GLN A 47 -13.60 -17.14 16.77
C GLN A 47 -13.06 -16.12 17.76
N ASN A 48 -11.85 -15.61 17.54
CA ASN A 48 -11.18 -14.64 18.41
C ASN A 48 -11.36 -13.18 17.93
N TRP A 49 -12.37 -12.91 17.11
CA TRP A 49 -12.61 -11.59 16.57
C TRP A 49 -13.04 -10.60 17.66
N VAL A 50 -12.30 -9.49 17.82
CA VAL A 50 -12.53 -8.49 18.88
C VAL A 50 -12.73 -7.06 18.37
N GLU A 51 -12.58 -6.81 17.06
CA GLU A 51 -12.79 -5.50 16.47
C GLU A 51 -14.29 -5.22 16.28
N GLN A 52 -14.76 -4.09 16.80
CA GLN A 52 -16.19 -3.75 16.79
C GLN A 52 -16.63 -3.02 15.53
N LEU A 53 -15.72 -2.26 14.91
CA LEU A 53 -15.99 -1.46 13.71
C LEU A 53 -15.74 -2.23 12.41
N GLU A 54 -15.22 -3.45 12.54
CA GLU A 54 -14.75 -4.29 11.46
C GLU A 54 -15.50 -5.63 11.50
N SER A 55 -15.68 -6.24 10.33
CA SER A 55 -16.39 -7.51 10.18
C SER A 55 -15.43 -8.70 10.18
N PRO A 56 -15.80 -9.86 10.76
CA PRO A 56 -14.97 -11.06 10.71
C PRO A 56 -14.59 -11.52 9.29
N SER A 57 -15.36 -11.12 8.26
CA SER A 57 -15.00 -11.38 6.86
C SER A 57 -13.70 -10.72 6.41
N GLN A 58 -13.26 -9.64 7.08
CA GLN A 58 -11.96 -9.01 6.78
C GLN A 58 -10.79 -9.97 7.06
N ALA A 59 -10.94 -10.95 7.97
CA ALA A 59 -9.92 -11.99 8.13
C ALA A 59 -9.66 -12.75 6.81
N LEU A 60 -10.68 -12.97 5.99
CA LEU A 60 -10.51 -13.64 4.69
C LEU A 60 -9.82 -12.75 3.66
N GLU A 61 -10.05 -11.43 3.70
CA GLU A 61 -9.35 -10.46 2.86
C GLU A 61 -7.87 -10.40 3.21
N GLN A 62 -7.54 -10.37 4.50
CA GLN A 62 -6.17 -10.39 5.00
C GLN A 62 -5.45 -11.70 4.66
N LEU A 63 -6.13 -12.85 4.72
CA LEU A 63 -5.59 -14.14 4.25
C LEU A 63 -5.32 -14.16 2.75
N SER A 64 -6.20 -13.53 1.96
CA SER A 64 -5.98 -13.39 0.52
C SER A 64 -4.75 -12.53 0.24
N LEU A 65 -4.61 -11.40 0.93
CA LEU A 65 -3.47 -10.51 0.77
C LEU A 65 -2.16 -11.18 1.19
N ALA A 66 -2.16 -11.90 2.31
CA ALA A 66 -1.03 -12.71 2.74
C ALA A 66 -0.60 -13.73 1.67
N ALA A 67 -1.55 -14.42 1.04
CA ALA A 67 -1.23 -15.34 -0.05
C ALA A 67 -0.57 -14.63 -1.24
N CYS A 68 -1.03 -13.41 -1.58
CA CYS A 68 -0.42 -12.62 -2.66
C CYS A 68 1.03 -12.26 -2.35
N LEU A 69 1.27 -11.78 -1.14
CA LEU A 69 2.59 -11.36 -0.69
C LEU A 69 3.56 -12.54 -0.61
N ILE A 70 3.10 -13.70 -0.10
CA ILE A 70 3.90 -14.94 -0.06
C ILE A 70 4.34 -15.33 -1.47
N GLU A 71 3.43 -15.38 -2.44
CA GLU A 71 3.79 -15.76 -3.80
C GLU A 71 4.66 -14.71 -4.50
N LEU A 72 4.39 -13.43 -4.24
CA LEU A 72 5.22 -12.32 -4.72
C LEU A 72 6.65 -12.45 -4.19
N TRP A 73 6.83 -12.69 -2.90
CA TRP A 73 8.15 -12.83 -2.28
C TRP A 73 8.85 -14.13 -2.67
N ARG A 74 8.10 -15.20 -2.93
CA ARG A 74 8.65 -16.43 -3.52
C ARG A 74 9.26 -16.15 -4.89
N SER A 75 8.59 -15.38 -5.74
CA SER A 75 9.12 -14.97 -7.05
C SER A 75 10.28 -13.96 -6.94
N MET A 76 10.17 -12.97 -6.06
CA MET A 76 11.17 -11.91 -5.93
C MET A 76 12.48 -12.38 -5.27
N TYR A 77 12.36 -13.17 -4.21
CA TYR A 77 13.45 -13.48 -3.30
C TYR A 77 13.80 -14.96 -3.23
N GLY A 78 12.96 -15.85 -3.79
CA GLY A 78 13.01 -17.28 -3.47
C GLY A 78 12.60 -17.59 -2.03
N ALA A 79 11.94 -16.64 -1.34
CA ALA A 79 11.53 -16.79 0.04
C ALA A 79 10.30 -17.72 0.12
N ILE A 80 10.48 -18.87 0.75
CA ILE A 80 9.43 -19.88 0.95
C ILE A 80 9.02 -19.86 2.43
N PRO A 81 7.71 -19.91 2.75
CA PRO A 81 7.24 -20.01 4.13
C PRO A 81 7.94 -21.15 4.90
N ALA A 82 8.29 -20.90 6.16
CA ALA A 82 8.91 -21.93 7.02
C ALA A 82 8.00 -23.15 7.22
N THR A 83 6.68 -22.93 7.14
CA THR A 83 5.63 -23.96 7.18
C THR A 83 5.64 -24.91 5.98
N GLU A 84 6.28 -24.51 4.87
CA GLU A 84 6.37 -25.27 3.61
C GLU A 84 7.79 -25.79 3.33
N GLN A 85 8.79 -25.39 4.12
CA GLN A 85 10.16 -25.86 3.94
C GLN A 85 10.29 -27.32 4.37
N GLU A 86 10.48 -28.23 3.41
CA GLU A 86 11.01 -29.56 3.70
C GLU A 86 12.48 -29.43 4.13
N GLN A 87 12.95 -30.28 5.06
CA GLN A 87 14.26 -30.23 5.72
C GLN A 87 15.49 -30.27 4.78
N SER A 88 15.28 -30.34 3.46
CA SER A 88 16.32 -30.45 2.45
C SER A 88 15.98 -29.64 1.20
N SER A 89 16.27 -28.33 1.14
CA SER A 89 16.81 -27.72 -0.10
C SER A 89 17.18 -26.23 -0.02
N ARG A 90 18.44 -25.99 -0.41
CA ARG A 90 19.08 -24.80 -1.04
C ARG A 90 19.44 -23.60 -0.16
N ASP A 91 20.66 -23.12 -0.41
CA ASP A 91 21.21 -21.82 0.01
C ASP A 91 20.39 -20.67 -0.63
N THR A 92 19.15 -20.46 -0.19
CA THR A 92 18.40 -19.26 -0.53
C THR A 92 18.86 -18.12 0.37
N LEU A 93 19.05 -16.93 -0.22
CA LEU A 93 19.35 -15.74 0.57
C LEU A 93 18.21 -15.50 1.56
N PRO A 94 18.52 -15.12 2.81
CA PRO A 94 17.49 -14.84 3.81
C PRO A 94 16.61 -13.68 3.34
N PHE A 95 15.29 -13.83 3.45
CA PHE A 95 14.33 -12.77 3.17
C PHE A 95 14.71 -11.50 3.97
N PRO A 96 14.79 -10.32 3.31
CA PRO A 96 15.34 -9.11 3.94
C PRO A 96 14.47 -8.55 5.07
N GLY A 97 13.18 -8.91 5.08
CA GLY A 97 12.21 -8.46 6.06
C GLY A 97 11.15 -7.56 5.44
N PHE A 98 10.04 -7.39 6.16
CA PHE A 98 8.95 -6.49 5.75
C PHE A 98 8.58 -5.49 6.84
N VAL A 99 7.93 -4.41 6.42
CA VAL A 99 7.20 -3.51 7.31
C VAL A 99 5.79 -3.32 6.79
N ASP A 100 4.79 -3.43 7.65
CA ASP A 100 3.38 -3.10 7.34
C ASP A 100 2.99 -1.78 7.99
N LEU A 101 2.72 -0.77 7.16
CA LEU A 101 2.35 0.58 7.60
C LEU A 101 0.84 0.70 7.74
N ALA A 102 0.40 1.30 8.85
CA ALA A 102 -1.01 1.36 9.23
C ALA A 102 -1.62 -0.06 9.24
N CYS A 103 -0.92 -0.98 9.92
CA CYS A 103 -1.26 -2.41 9.91
C CYS A 103 -2.61 -2.75 10.58
N GLY A 104 -3.28 -1.77 11.17
CA GLY A 104 -4.62 -1.89 11.71
C GLY A 104 -4.73 -3.02 12.73
N ASN A 105 -5.67 -3.93 12.52
CA ASN A 105 -5.90 -5.07 13.41
C ASN A 105 -4.70 -6.03 13.51
N GLY A 106 -3.67 -5.89 12.67
CA GLY A 106 -2.41 -6.65 12.74
C GLY A 106 -2.53 -8.10 12.26
N ILE A 107 -3.66 -8.50 11.67
CA ILE A 107 -3.88 -9.88 11.21
C ILE A 107 -2.90 -10.26 10.10
N LEU A 108 -2.61 -9.36 9.15
CA LEU A 108 -1.64 -9.62 8.09
C LEU A 108 -0.26 -9.90 8.67
N VAL A 109 0.21 -9.03 9.57
CA VAL A 109 1.49 -9.16 10.27
C VAL A 109 1.54 -10.48 11.04
N TYR A 110 0.48 -10.81 11.80
CA TYR A 110 0.37 -12.10 12.51
C TYR A 110 0.54 -13.30 11.56
N ILE A 111 -0.15 -13.32 10.41
CA ILE A 111 -0.06 -14.42 9.44
C ILE A 111 1.37 -14.52 8.90
N LEU A 112 1.95 -13.41 8.43
CA LEU A 112 3.27 -13.41 7.79
C LEU A 112 4.38 -13.82 8.77
N LEU A 113 4.34 -13.33 10.01
CA LEU A 113 5.27 -13.73 11.06
C LEU A 113 5.12 -15.22 11.40
N THR A 114 3.88 -15.72 11.50
CA THR A 114 3.60 -17.14 11.77
C THR A 114 4.07 -18.06 10.63
N GLU A 115 4.02 -17.57 9.39
CA GLU A 115 4.56 -18.26 8.21
C GLU A 115 6.10 -18.19 8.12
N GLY A 116 6.77 -17.51 9.06
CA GLY A 116 8.23 -17.48 9.21
C GLY A 116 8.93 -16.30 8.56
N TYR A 117 8.19 -15.30 8.06
CA TYR A 117 8.78 -14.07 7.56
C TYR A 117 9.15 -13.14 8.73
N LYS A 118 10.28 -12.44 8.63
CA LYS A 118 10.66 -11.42 9.61
C LYS A 118 10.04 -10.09 9.22
N GLY A 119 9.51 -9.33 10.18
CA GLY A 119 8.99 -8.00 9.90
C GLY A 119 8.38 -7.32 11.11
N LEU A 120 7.84 -6.13 10.89
CA LEU A 120 7.18 -5.30 11.89
C LEU A 120 5.87 -4.72 11.33
N GLY A 121 4.90 -4.47 12.20
CA GLY A 121 3.70 -3.71 11.89
C GLY A 121 3.64 -2.43 12.71
N PHE A 122 3.33 -1.31 12.06
CA PHE A 122 3.15 -0.02 12.72
C PHE A 122 1.72 0.48 12.51
N ASP A 123 1.10 0.95 13.59
CA ASP A 123 -0.17 1.67 13.50
C ASP A 123 -0.17 2.89 14.42
N ALA A 124 -0.91 3.93 14.05
CA ALA A 124 -1.03 5.14 14.88
C ALA A 124 -1.77 4.88 16.20
N CYS A 125 -2.55 3.79 16.27
CA CYS A 125 -3.33 3.39 17.43
C CYS A 125 -3.18 1.88 17.69
N ARG A 126 -2.91 1.49 18.94
CA ARG A 126 -2.95 0.07 19.32
C ARG A 126 -4.37 -0.49 19.22
N ARG A 127 -4.54 -1.55 18.42
CA ARG A 127 -5.83 -2.22 18.23
C ARG A 127 -6.07 -3.32 19.27
N LYS A 128 -7.35 -3.63 19.52
CA LYS A 128 -7.76 -4.65 20.50
C LYS A 128 -7.25 -6.04 20.11
N SER A 129 -7.24 -6.33 18.81
CA SER A 129 -6.77 -7.61 18.26
C SER A 129 -5.33 -7.93 18.64
N TRP A 130 -4.47 -6.93 18.82
CA TRP A 130 -3.07 -7.17 19.15
C TRP A 130 -2.93 -7.93 20.46
N GLY A 131 -3.76 -7.63 21.47
CA GLY A 131 -3.76 -8.35 22.75
C GLY A 131 -4.20 -9.82 22.67
N THR A 132 -4.68 -10.28 21.51
CA THR A 132 -5.09 -11.68 21.29
C THR A 132 -3.99 -12.53 20.64
N PHE A 133 -2.93 -11.91 20.12
CA PHE A 133 -1.84 -12.60 19.45
C PHE A 133 -0.79 -13.16 20.45
N PRO A 134 0.02 -14.15 20.07
CA PRO A 134 1.17 -14.60 20.87
C PRO A 134 2.11 -13.46 21.24
N ALA A 135 2.84 -13.59 22.35
CA ALA A 135 3.70 -12.53 22.87
C ALA A 135 4.77 -12.11 21.86
N GLU A 136 5.37 -13.07 21.17
CA GLU A 136 6.37 -12.83 20.12
C GLU A 136 5.83 -12.01 18.93
N ILE A 137 4.52 -12.08 18.66
CA ILE A 137 3.87 -11.28 17.61
C ILE A 137 3.55 -9.87 18.13
N GLN A 138 3.13 -9.78 19.40
CA GLN A 138 2.84 -8.48 20.03
C GLN A 138 4.09 -7.60 20.11
N GLU A 139 5.27 -8.19 20.29
CA GLU A 139 6.56 -7.48 20.27
C GLU A 139 6.93 -6.93 18.88
N CYS A 140 6.33 -7.46 17.81
CA CYS A 140 6.52 -6.98 16.44
C CYS A 140 5.44 -5.99 15.97
N LEU A 141 4.53 -5.59 16.87
CA LEU A 141 3.45 -4.64 16.59
C LEU A 141 3.62 -3.39 17.44
N GLU A 142 3.85 -2.25 16.79
CA GLU A 142 4.25 -1.02 17.45
C GLU A 142 3.25 0.11 17.21
N GLU A 143 2.80 0.75 18.29
CA GLU A 143 1.97 1.94 18.23
C GLU A 143 2.86 3.17 18.01
N ARG A 144 2.91 3.66 16.77
CA ARG A 144 3.72 4.83 16.38
C ARG A 144 3.00 5.69 15.36
N ILE A 145 3.16 6.99 15.54
CA ILE A 145 2.66 7.98 14.58
C ILE A 145 3.68 8.14 13.45
N PHE A 146 3.24 7.96 12.21
CA PHE A 146 4.10 8.27 11.06
C PHE A 146 4.07 9.77 10.74
N ILE A 147 5.26 10.37 10.66
CA ILE A 147 5.44 11.74 10.15
C ILE A 147 6.51 11.70 9.07
N PRO A 148 6.18 11.99 7.79
CA PRO A 148 7.15 11.97 6.72
C PRO A 148 8.36 12.87 7.02
N ARG A 149 9.57 12.40 6.69
CA ARG A 149 10.80 13.18 6.90
C ARG A 149 10.75 14.62 6.37
N PRO A 150 10.21 14.92 5.17
CA PRO A 150 10.08 16.29 4.68
C PRO A 150 9.22 17.20 5.57
N PHE A 151 8.29 16.64 6.34
CA PHE A 151 7.47 17.38 7.30
C PHE A 151 8.22 17.60 8.62
N VAL A 152 8.98 16.61 9.07
CA VAL A 152 9.87 16.77 10.23
C VAL A 152 10.89 17.88 9.99
N ASP A 153 11.50 17.93 8.81
CA ASP A 153 12.57 18.89 8.51
C ASP A 153 12.09 20.37 8.50
N VAL A 154 10.79 20.61 8.31
CA VAL A 154 10.21 21.97 8.28
C VAL A 154 9.45 22.35 9.55
N LEU A 155 9.30 21.42 10.50
CA LEU A 155 8.60 21.62 11.76
C LEU A 155 9.57 21.49 12.95
N ASP A 156 9.30 22.23 14.02
CA ASP A 156 9.97 22.00 15.31
C ASP A 156 9.11 21.01 16.11
N LEU A 157 9.46 19.72 16.05
CA LEU A 157 8.64 18.63 16.58
C LEU A 157 8.88 18.32 18.07
N GLN A 158 9.61 19.18 18.79
CA GLN A 158 9.92 18.99 20.21
C GLN A 158 8.69 18.82 21.13
N GLU A 159 7.47 19.08 20.64
CA GLU A 159 6.22 19.11 21.42
C GLU A 159 5.14 18.08 21.01
N ILE A 160 5.46 17.03 20.24
CA ILE A 160 4.42 16.03 19.88
C ILE A 160 4.09 15.08 21.03
N GLY A 161 5.03 14.78 21.92
CA GLY A 161 4.80 13.95 23.12
C GLY A 161 4.39 12.50 22.83
N VAL A 162 4.51 12.05 21.58
CA VAL A 162 4.20 10.68 21.11
C VAL A 162 5.40 10.19 20.32
N GLU A 163 5.66 8.87 20.36
CA GLU A 163 6.71 8.24 19.58
C GLU A 163 6.37 8.32 18.07
N ILE A 164 7.30 8.91 17.30
CA ILE A 164 7.13 9.12 15.87
C ILE A 164 8.06 8.22 15.07
N HIS A 165 7.62 7.83 13.87
CA HIS A 165 8.44 7.13 12.88
C HIS A 165 8.53 7.98 11.60
N THR A 166 9.74 8.12 11.04
CA THR A 166 10.01 8.95 9.86
C THR A 166 10.16 8.19 8.55
N GLY A 167 10.13 6.85 8.63
CA GLY A 167 10.22 5.96 7.46
C GLY A 167 11.62 5.45 7.17
N ASP A 168 12.54 5.63 8.12
CA ASP A 168 13.90 5.09 8.05
C ASP A 168 13.84 3.59 8.33
N PHE A 169 14.02 2.78 7.29
CA PHE A 169 13.97 1.32 7.37
C PHE A 169 15.31 0.72 6.92
N PRO A 170 15.68 -0.47 7.39
CA PRO A 170 16.85 -1.17 6.88
C PRO A 170 16.81 -1.35 5.36
N GLU A 171 17.99 -1.39 4.73
CA GLU A 171 18.11 -1.64 3.29
C GLU A 171 17.36 -2.92 2.89
N ASN A 172 16.73 -2.87 1.71
CA ASN A 172 15.95 -3.98 1.12
C ASN A 172 14.68 -4.39 1.88
N THR A 173 14.27 -3.66 2.94
CA THR A 173 12.98 -3.88 3.61
C THR A 173 11.83 -3.75 2.61
N PHE A 174 10.93 -4.73 2.59
CA PHE A 174 9.72 -4.67 1.77
C PHE A 174 8.60 -3.92 2.50
N ILE A 175 8.09 -2.84 1.90
CA ILE A 175 7.02 -2.03 2.50
C ILE A 175 5.65 -2.54 2.07
N ILE A 176 4.77 -2.78 3.01
CA ILE A 176 3.35 -3.03 2.80
C ILE A 176 2.59 -1.80 3.27
N SER A 177 1.62 -1.37 2.46
CA SER A 177 0.71 -0.28 2.76
C SER A 177 -0.70 -0.71 2.34
N ASP A 178 -1.30 -1.61 3.13
CA ASP A 178 -2.66 -2.10 2.90
C ASP A 178 -3.68 -1.16 3.51
N HIS A 179 -4.53 -0.56 2.68
CA HIS A 179 -5.57 0.36 3.16
C HIS A 179 -5.05 1.50 4.06
N ALA A 180 -3.82 1.96 3.85
CA ALA A 180 -3.10 2.85 4.77
C ALA A 180 -3.50 4.35 4.70
N ASP A 181 -4.74 4.64 4.31
CA ASP A 181 -5.31 5.99 4.23
C ASP A 181 -4.38 7.03 3.59
N GLU A 182 -4.01 8.08 4.34
CA GLU A 182 -3.10 9.15 3.94
C GLU A 182 -1.69 8.70 3.54
N LEU A 183 -1.26 7.50 3.94
CA LEU A 183 0.06 6.96 3.58
C LEU A 183 0.12 6.43 2.16
N THR A 184 -1.02 6.25 1.48
CA THR A 184 -1.08 5.66 0.13
C THR A 184 -0.18 6.38 -0.88
N VAL A 185 -0.19 7.72 -0.89
CA VAL A 185 0.64 8.52 -1.81
C VAL A 185 2.06 8.72 -1.26
N TRP A 186 2.21 8.70 0.07
CA TRP A 186 3.51 8.78 0.73
C TRP A 186 4.36 7.52 0.57
N THR A 187 3.75 6.35 0.40
CA THR A 187 4.45 5.06 0.32
C THR A 187 5.62 5.04 -0.66
N PRO A 188 5.45 5.39 -1.95
CA PRO A 188 6.58 5.43 -2.88
C PRO A 188 7.63 6.50 -2.50
N ILE A 189 7.20 7.66 -2.00
CA ILE A 189 8.11 8.74 -1.57
C ILE A 189 8.98 8.26 -0.41
N MET A 190 8.36 7.65 0.60
CA MET A 190 9.03 7.11 1.77
C MET A 190 9.97 5.96 1.41
N ALA A 191 9.54 5.06 0.52
CA ALA A 191 10.37 3.96 0.04
C ALA A 191 11.67 4.46 -0.63
N ALA A 192 11.59 5.56 -1.39
CA ALA A 192 12.75 6.18 -2.00
C ALA A 192 13.57 7.03 -1.02
N LEU A 193 12.93 7.75 -0.08
CA LEU A 193 13.64 8.52 0.95
C LEU A 193 14.48 7.64 1.88
N SER A 194 13.96 6.46 2.22
CA SER A 194 14.62 5.51 3.13
C SER A 194 15.96 4.99 2.55
N SER A 195 16.04 4.83 1.23
CA SER A 195 17.27 4.47 0.54
C SER A 195 17.31 5.08 -0.87
N PRO A 196 17.79 6.33 -1.04
CA PRO A 196 17.72 7.01 -2.33
C PRO A 196 18.53 6.34 -3.44
N SER A 197 19.68 5.75 -3.09
CA SER A 197 20.53 5.02 -4.04
C SER A 197 19.95 3.66 -4.44
N SER A 198 19.08 3.08 -3.61
CA SER A 198 18.43 1.80 -3.86
C SER A 198 17.04 1.76 -3.20
N PRO A 199 16.04 2.43 -3.81
CA PRO A 199 14.72 2.58 -3.22
C PRO A 199 14.07 1.27 -2.82
N LEU A 200 13.39 1.26 -1.68
CA LEU A 200 12.79 0.06 -1.11
C LEU A 200 11.63 -0.46 -1.96
N PRO A 201 11.48 -1.78 -2.14
CA PRO A 201 10.31 -2.33 -2.81
C PRO A 201 9.05 -2.14 -1.95
N PHE A 202 7.91 -1.93 -2.60
CA PHE A 202 6.65 -1.73 -1.89
C PHE A 202 5.46 -2.41 -2.56
N PHE A 203 4.42 -2.65 -1.75
CA PHE A 203 3.09 -3.09 -2.16
C PHE A 203 2.05 -2.19 -1.50
N VAL A 204 1.25 -1.49 -2.28
CA VAL A 204 0.21 -0.58 -1.77
C VAL A 204 -1.16 -0.92 -2.32
N VAL A 205 -2.17 -0.97 -1.44
CA VAL A 205 -3.59 -1.11 -1.80
C VAL A 205 -4.30 0.21 -1.47
N PRO A 206 -4.57 1.07 -2.48
CA PRO A 206 -5.24 2.35 -2.25
C PRO A 206 -6.68 2.16 -1.73
N CYS A 207 -7.09 2.98 -0.76
CA CYS A 207 -8.42 2.90 -0.15
C CYS A 207 -9.12 4.26 0.03
N CYS A 208 -8.42 5.24 0.57
CA CYS A 208 -8.96 6.54 0.95
C CYS A 208 -8.16 7.64 0.27
N SER A 209 -8.85 8.45 -0.53
CA SER A 209 -8.20 9.50 -1.31
C SER A 209 -7.93 10.73 -0.45
N ARG A 210 -6.65 10.89 -0.08
CA ARG A 210 -6.12 12.01 0.71
C ARG A 210 -5.00 12.74 -0.04
N SER A 211 -4.79 14.03 0.25
CA SER A 211 -3.60 14.79 -0.17
C SER A 211 -2.37 14.40 0.65
N LEU A 212 -1.18 14.88 0.27
CA LEU A 212 0.03 14.68 1.09
C LEU A 212 -0.07 15.35 2.47
N ALA A 213 -0.88 16.42 2.61
CA ALA A 213 -1.21 17.02 3.91
C ALA A 213 -2.18 16.16 4.74
N GLY A 214 -2.66 15.04 4.20
CA GLY A 214 -3.60 14.17 4.87
C GLY A 214 -5.04 14.67 4.82
N SER A 215 -5.38 15.70 4.04
CA SER A 215 -6.74 16.23 3.85
C SER A 215 -7.53 15.41 2.82
N SER A 216 -8.87 15.41 2.89
CA SER A 216 -9.69 14.70 1.88
C SER A 216 -9.46 15.35 0.53
N TYR A 217 -9.12 14.56 -0.49
CA TYR A 217 -8.80 15.10 -1.80
C TYR A 217 -9.26 14.14 -2.89
N ARG A 218 -9.90 14.66 -3.94
CA ARG A 218 -10.32 13.86 -5.09
C ARG A 218 -9.35 14.09 -6.24
N TYR A 219 -8.49 13.10 -6.50
CA TYR A 219 -7.60 13.17 -7.66
C TYR A 219 -8.40 13.12 -8.96
N PRO A 220 -8.00 13.88 -10.00
CA PRO A 220 -8.65 13.80 -11.29
C PRO A 220 -8.42 12.42 -11.92
N PRO A 221 -9.38 11.90 -12.69
CA PRO A 221 -9.18 10.67 -13.44
C PRO A 221 -8.04 10.86 -14.46
N PRO A 222 -7.29 9.80 -14.79
CA PRO A 222 -6.24 9.87 -15.81
C PRO A 222 -6.82 10.37 -17.13
N LYS A 223 -6.21 11.41 -17.72
CA LYS A 223 -6.59 11.85 -19.08
C LYS A 223 -6.36 10.67 -20.04
N GLU A 224 -7.36 10.31 -20.85
CA GLU A 224 -7.17 9.36 -21.94
C GLU A 224 -6.01 9.89 -22.81
N ARG A 225 -4.96 9.09 -23.00
CA ARG A 225 -3.91 9.44 -23.95
C ARG A 225 -4.50 9.33 -25.36
N GLY A 226 -5.15 10.41 -25.82
CA GLY A 226 -5.49 10.58 -27.22
C GLY A 226 -4.22 10.49 -28.08
N PRO A 227 -4.34 10.22 -29.38
CA PRO A 227 -3.18 10.17 -30.27
C PRO A 227 -2.40 11.48 -30.16
N MET A 228 -1.11 11.34 -29.83
CA MET A 228 -0.16 12.41 -29.59
C MET A 228 -0.17 13.39 -30.78
N GLN A 229 -0.84 14.53 -30.64
CA GLN A 229 -0.75 15.59 -31.65
C GLN A 229 0.67 16.15 -31.60
N LYS A 230 1.44 15.87 -32.65
CA LYS A 230 2.72 16.53 -32.89
C LYS A 230 2.45 18.02 -33.09
N SER A 231 2.83 18.85 -32.12
CA SER A 231 2.98 20.27 -32.39
C SER A 231 4.15 20.49 -33.36
N ALA A 232 3.96 21.43 -34.29
CA ALA A 232 4.91 21.70 -35.38
C ALA A 232 6.25 22.31 -34.93
N ASN A 233 6.44 22.58 -33.63
CA ASN A 233 7.71 23.03 -33.06
C ASN A 233 8.03 22.15 -31.84
N GLY A 234 9.06 21.30 -31.96
CA GLY A 234 9.40 20.21 -31.04
C GLY A 234 9.92 20.61 -29.65
N ASN A 235 9.15 21.37 -28.89
CA ASN A 235 9.35 21.53 -27.44
C ASN A 235 8.19 20.86 -26.69
N PRO A 236 8.44 20.13 -25.58
CA PRO A 236 7.38 19.66 -24.70
C PRO A 236 6.78 20.88 -23.97
N ALA A 237 5.61 21.32 -24.42
CA ALA A 237 4.79 22.26 -23.69
C ALA A 237 4.02 21.48 -22.61
N TRP A 238 4.29 21.77 -21.34
CA TRP A 238 3.39 21.38 -20.26
C TRP A 238 2.15 22.27 -20.39
N ASN A 239 1.04 21.68 -20.84
CA ASN A 239 -0.24 22.38 -20.78
C ASN A 239 -0.60 22.57 -19.31
N VAL A 240 -0.37 23.79 -18.82
CA VAL A 240 -1.04 24.32 -17.63
C VAL A 240 -2.47 24.63 -18.06
N ASP A 241 -3.28 23.58 -18.20
CA ASP A 241 -4.72 23.73 -18.28
C ASP A 241 -5.29 23.43 -16.89
N ASP A 242 -5.67 24.52 -16.24
CA ASP A 242 -6.46 24.61 -15.02
C ASP A 242 -7.86 24.05 -15.33
N ASP A 243 -7.98 22.73 -15.43
CA ASP A 243 -9.21 22.07 -15.83
C ASP A 243 -10.11 21.84 -14.61
N ALA A 244 -11.06 22.75 -14.44
CA ALA A 244 -12.30 22.55 -13.70
C ALA A 244 -13.12 21.42 -14.35
N ILE A 245 -12.66 20.17 -14.21
CA ILE A 245 -13.50 18.99 -14.44
C ILE A 245 -14.53 18.98 -13.33
N GLU A 246 -15.82 19.07 -13.68
CA GLU A 246 -16.92 19.12 -12.72
C GLU A 246 -16.84 17.91 -11.76
N GLN A 247 -16.39 18.18 -10.54
CA GLN A 247 -15.89 17.18 -9.58
C GLN A 247 -17.02 16.42 -8.87
N ASN A 248 -18.27 16.50 -9.35
CA ASN A 248 -19.47 15.91 -8.75
C ASN A 248 -20.37 15.25 -9.82
N LEU A 249 -20.04 14.03 -10.22
CA LEU A 249 -21.00 13.14 -10.88
C LEU A 249 -21.91 12.44 -9.84
N GLN A 250 -22.28 13.11 -8.75
CA GLN A 250 -23.44 12.67 -8.00
C GLN A 250 -24.67 13.27 -8.70
N PRO A 251 -25.61 12.45 -9.19
CA PRO A 251 -26.84 12.98 -9.76
C PRO A 251 -27.53 13.81 -8.68
N ALA A 252 -27.72 15.10 -8.94
CA ALA A 252 -28.37 16.04 -8.01
C ALA A 252 -29.78 15.58 -7.56
N SER A 253 -30.37 14.61 -8.28
CA SER A 253 -31.68 14.02 -7.98
C SER A 253 -31.66 12.92 -6.92
N GLY A 254 -30.50 12.43 -6.46
CA GLY A 254 -30.43 11.32 -5.50
C GLY A 254 -31.02 10.00 -6.03
N ASP A 255 -31.06 9.81 -7.36
CA ASP A 255 -31.62 8.60 -7.97
C ASP A 255 -30.79 7.36 -7.62
N LEU A 256 -31.36 6.51 -6.76
CA LEU A 256 -30.77 5.25 -6.32
C LEU A 256 -30.46 4.30 -7.49
N ARG A 257 -31.15 4.40 -8.64
CA ARG A 257 -30.85 3.56 -9.81
C ARG A 257 -29.56 4.01 -10.49
N ALA A 258 -29.39 5.32 -10.70
CA ALA A 258 -28.17 5.88 -11.26
C ALA A 258 -26.94 5.60 -10.38
N LEU A 259 -27.08 5.76 -9.05
CA LEU A 259 -26.01 5.43 -8.10
C LEU A 259 -25.65 3.93 -8.12
N ARG A 260 -26.63 3.04 -8.27
CA ARG A 260 -26.37 1.60 -8.44
C ARG A 260 -25.67 1.28 -9.75
N ALA A 261 -26.04 1.95 -10.84
CA ALA A 261 -25.38 1.76 -12.13
C ALA A 261 -23.90 2.14 -12.07
N ILE A 262 -23.59 3.32 -11.51
CA ILE A 262 -22.21 3.76 -11.25
C ILE A 262 -21.47 2.72 -10.38
N LYS A 263 -22.10 2.24 -9.30
CA LYS A 263 -21.45 1.26 -8.41
C LYS A 263 -21.23 -0.11 -9.05
N ILE A 264 -22.04 -0.49 -10.04
CA ILE A 264 -21.84 -1.70 -10.83
C ILE A 264 -20.71 -1.49 -11.83
N GLU A 265 -20.64 -0.33 -12.48
CA GLU A 265 -19.58 0.02 -13.42
C GLU A 265 -18.21 0.09 -12.74
N GLU A 266 -18.11 0.63 -11.52
CA GLU A 266 -16.89 0.59 -10.69
C GLU A 266 -16.38 -0.84 -10.40
N LYS A 267 -17.22 -1.87 -10.58
CA LYS A 267 -16.82 -3.29 -10.48
C LYS A 267 -16.28 -3.85 -11.79
N THR A 268 -16.05 -3.02 -12.79
CA THR A 268 -15.32 -3.35 -14.01
C THR A 268 -13.94 -2.72 -13.96
N GLU A 269 -12.95 -3.27 -14.67
CA GLU A 269 -11.61 -2.69 -14.70
C GLU A 269 -11.61 -1.25 -15.27
N SER A 270 -12.39 -1.00 -16.32
CA SER A 270 -12.55 0.33 -16.91
C SER A 270 -13.22 1.32 -15.97
N GLY A 271 -14.31 0.92 -15.31
CA GLY A 271 -14.99 1.78 -14.35
C GLY A 271 -14.17 2.02 -13.08
N PHE A 272 -13.40 1.03 -12.62
CA PHE A 272 -12.48 1.20 -11.50
C PHE A 272 -11.46 2.30 -11.79
N LEU A 273 -10.86 2.33 -12.98
CA LEU A 273 -9.87 3.35 -13.35
C LEU A 273 -10.42 4.78 -13.31
N ASN A 274 -11.73 4.94 -13.55
CA ASN A 274 -12.43 6.22 -13.48
C ASN A 274 -13.00 6.53 -12.08
N SER A 275 -12.90 5.59 -11.14
CA SER A 275 -13.35 5.79 -9.76
C SER A 275 -12.40 6.69 -8.96
N MET A 276 -12.82 7.09 -7.77
CA MET A 276 -11.96 7.82 -6.82
C MET A 276 -10.70 7.00 -6.47
N ILE A 277 -10.85 5.70 -6.24
CA ILE A 277 -9.73 4.81 -5.88
C ILE A 277 -8.82 4.60 -7.09
N GLY A 278 -9.38 4.46 -8.31
CA GLY A 278 -8.60 4.37 -9.54
C GLY A 278 -7.78 5.64 -9.82
N SER A 279 -8.36 6.81 -9.57
CA SER A 279 -7.65 8.10 -9.71
C SER A 279 -6.53 8.24 -8.68
N LEU A 280 -6.76 7.81 -7.42
CA LEU A 280 -5.73 7.72 -6.38
C LEU A 280 -4.61 6.77 -6.78
N ALA A 281 -4.94 5.56 -7.26
CA ALA A 281 -3.96 4.58 -7.72
C ALA A 281 -3.11 5.13 -8.87
N ALA A 282 -3.74 5.79 -9.85
CA ALA A 282 -3.03 6.40 -10.96
C ALA A 282 -2.11 7.54 -10.49
N LYS A 283 -2.54 8.34 -9.50
CA LYS A 283 -1.70 9.39 -8.91
C LYS A 283 -0.49 8.79 -8.19
N THR A 284 -0.69 7.80 -7.33
CA THR A 284 0.38 7.12 -6.59
C THR A 284 1.40 6.52 -7.57
N MET A 285 0.93 5.87 -8.63
CA MET A 285 1.78 5.33 -9.69
C MET A 285 2.57 6.42 -10.41
N SER A 286 1.92 7.52 -10.80
CA SER A 286 2.60 8.64 -11.46
C SER A 286 3.70 9.26 -10.60
N ILE A 287 3.47 9.42 -9.29
CA ILE A 287 4.49 9.89 -8.35
C ILE A 287 5.64 8.89 -8.25
N ALA A 288 5.34 7.60 -8.13
CA ALA A 288 6.35 6.56 -8.06
C ALA A 288 7.23 6.51 -9.33
N GLU A 289 6.64 6.65 -10.51
CA GLU A 289 7.37 6.71 -11.78
C GLU A 289 8.29 7.95 -11.87
N GLU A 290 7.83 9.12 -11.42
CA GLU A 290 8.61 10.36 -11.40
C GLU A 290 9.86 10.28 -10.50
N ILE A 291 9.76 9.56 -9.38
CA ILE A 291 10.89 9.32 -8.47
C ILE A 291 11.71 8.08 -8.83
N GLY A 292 11.43 7.44 -9.98
CA GLY A 292 12.29 6.43 -10.58
C GLY A 292 11.90 4.97 -10.34
N PHE A 293 10.70 4.69 -9.85
CA PHE A 293 10.19 3.31 -9.75
C PHE A 293 9.62 2.81 -11.08
N GLY A 294 9.91 1.54 -11.40
CA GLY A 294 9.01 0.74 -12.23
C GLY A 294 7.85 0.23 -11.36
N VAL A 295 6.61 0.51 -11.77
CA VAL A 295 5.41 0.15 -11.02
C VAL A 295 4.58 -0.85 -11.81
N GLU A 296 4.28 -1.98 -11.18
CA GLU A 296 3.39 -3.01 -11.69
C GLU A 296 2.02 -2.92 -11.02
N LYS A 297 0.99 -3.45 -11.68
CA LYS A 297 -0.39 -3.47 -11.17
C LYS A 297 -0.83 -4.90 -10.95
N ALA A 298 -1.45 -5.16 -9.82
CA ALA A 298 -2.05 -6.44 -9.50
C ALA A 298 -3.54 -6.23 -9.15
N TRP A 299 -4.45 -6.89 -9.86
CA TRP A 299 -5.88 -6.79 -9.57
C TRP A 299 -6.26 -7.70 -8.40
N LEU A 300 -6.82 -7.11 -7.35
CA LEU A 300 -7.34 -7.83 -6.19
C LEU A 300 -8.86 -7.95 -6.32
N ARG A 301 -9.37 -9.17 -6.52
CA ARG A 301 -10.82 -9.42 -6.60
C ARG A 301 -11.32 -10.08 -5.33
N THR A 302 -12.22 -9.41 -4.63
CA THR A 302 -12.96 -9.96 -3.48
C THR A 302 -14.46 -9.98 -3.80
N PRO A 303 -15.28 -10.78 -3.09
CA PRO A 303 -16.71 -10.84 -3.33
C PRO A 303 -17.40 -9.49 -3.22
N GLY A 304 -17.72 -8.92 -4.37
CA GLY A 304 -18.46 -7.68 -4.47
C GLY A 304 -17.61 -6.42 -4.64
N ALA A 305 -16.27 -6.53 -4.66
CA ALA A 305 -15.36 -5.42 -4.92
C ALA A 305 -14.18 -5.81 -5.84
N ILE A 306 -13.73 -4.84 -6.63
CA ILE A 306 -12.45 -4.91 -7.35
C ILE A 306 -11.56 -3.83 -6.75
N ASN A 307 -10.33 -4.22 -6.43
CA ASN A 307 -9.26 -3.33 -6.02
C ASN A 307 -8.02 -3.55 -6.89
N MET A 308 -7.06 -2.63 -6.80
CA MET A 308 -5.79 -2.71 -7.49
C MET A 308 -4.68 -2.46 -6.48
N ALA A 309 -3.73 -3.37 -6.42
CA ALA A 309 -2.46 -3.15 -5.76
C ALA A 309 -1.44 -2.58 -6.74
N LEU A 310 -0.58 -1.69 -6.26
CA LEU A 310 0.59 -1.21 -6.98
C LEU A 310 1.84 -1.80 -6.34
N ILE A 311 2.73 -2.34 -7.18
CA ILE A 311 3.96 -3.00 -6.76
C ILE A 311 5.13 -2.21 -7.31
N GLY A 312 5.89 -1.56 -6.44
CA GLY A 312 7.06 -0.78 -6.83
C GLY A 312 8.37 -1.53 -6.60
N GLY A 313 9.31 -1.39 -7.52
CA GLY A 313 10.68 -1.88 -7.34
C GLY A 313 10.88 -3.38 -7.54
N ARG A 314 9.81 -4.15 -7.85
CA ARG A 314 9.88 -5.61 -8.05
C ARG A 314 10.96 -6.01 -9.05
N GLN A 315 10.91 -5.55 -10.29
CA GLN A 315 11.89 -5.95 -11.32
C GLN A 315 13.33 -5.53 -10.99
N GLN A 316 13.53 -4.41 -10.29
CA GLN A 316 14.86 -4.00 -9.85
C GLN A 316 15.38 -4.99 -8.81
N VAL A 317 14.58 -5.24 -7.77
CA VAL A 317 14.94 -6.11 -6.66
C VAL A 317 15.12 -7.56 -7.11
N THR A 318 14.22 -8.12 -7.91
CA THR A 318 14.39 -9.49 -8.45
C THR A 318 15.71 -9.62 -9.21
N ARG A 319 16.08 -8.64 -10.04
CA ARG A 319 17.35 -8.65 -10.77
C ARG A 319 18.55 -8.52 -9.83
N GLU A 320 18.51 -7.62 -8.85
CA GLU A 320 19.60 -7.40 -7.91
C GLU A 320 19.80 -8.61 -6.98
N TRP A 321 18.70 -9.19 -6.51
CA TRP A 321 18.69 -10.35 -5.63
C TRP A 321 19.22 -11.61 -6.33
N LEU A 322 18.83 -11.84 -7.59
CA LEU A 322 19.38 -12.93 -8.41
C LEU A 322 20.85 -12.70 -8.79
N LYS A 323 21.31 -11.45 -8.79
CA LYS A 323 22.68 -11.05 -9.19
C LYS A 323 23.65 -10.96 -8.02
N SER A 324 23.39 -11.55 -6.84
CA SER A 324 24.33 -11.47 -5.69
C SER A 324 25.70 -12.10 -6.00
N SER A 325 26.55 -11.34 -6.70
CA SER A 325 27.97 -11.51 -7.01
C SER A 325 28.40 -10.37 -7.94
N GLY A 326 28.59 -9.16 -7.40
CA GLY A 326 29.23 -8.08 -8.18
C GLY A 326 29.20 -6.72 -7.50
N SER A 327 30.37 -6.18 -7.17
CA SER A 327 30.53 -4.81 -6.67
C SER A 327 30.18 -3.80 -7.77
N THR A 328 29.17 -2.97 -7.53
CA THR A 328 28.86 -1.81 -8.39
C THR A 328 29.52 -0.56 -7.82
N ASP A 329 30.07 0.27 -8.72
CA ASP A 329 30.91 1.43 -8.41
C ASP A 329 30.19 2.51 -7.57
N SER A 330 30.84 2.98 -6.49
CA SER A 330 30.24 3.81 -5.42
C SER A 330 29.91 5.25 -5.83
N SER A 331 30.50 5.75 -6.92
CA SER A 331 30.22 7.08 -7.47
C SER A 331 28.84 7.12 -8.11
N THR A 332 28.54 6.14 -8.96
CA THR A 332 27.26 6.03 -9.69
C THR A 332 26.04 5.89 -8.77
N LYS A 333 26.20 5.24 -7.60
CA LYS A 333 25.13 5.12 -6.60
C LYS A 333 24.80 6.45 -5.92
N ARG A 334 25.80 7.31 -5.69
CA ARG A 334 25.60 8.64 -5.08
C ARG A 334 24.88 9.57 -6.04
N ASP A 335 25.34 9.66 -7.29
CA ASP A 335 24.70 10.50 -8.30
C ASP A 335 23.23 10.11 -8.54
N ARG A 336 22.94 8.79 -8.54
CA ARG A 336 21.56 8.27 -8.61
C ARG A 336 20.73 8.69 -7.40
N GLY A 337 21.29 8.55 -6.20
CA GLY A 337 20.62 8.94 -4.96
C GLY A 337 20.29 10.43 -4.92
N ASP A 338 21.21 11.29 -5.33
CA ASP A 338 21.01 12.75 -5.36
C ASP A 338 19.92 13.14 -6.37
N ALA A 339 19.88 12.50 -7.54
CA ALA A 339 18.82 12.71 -8.53
C ALA A 339 17.44 12.29 -7.98
N VAL A 340 17.35 11.15 -7.30
CA VAL A 340 16.11 10.66 -6.66
C VAL A 340 15.66 11.63 -5.57
N LEU A 341 16.57 12.09 -4.71
CA LEU A 341 16.26 13.09 -3.67
C LEU A 341 15.73 14.40 -4.27
N LYS A 342 16.34 14.87 -5.35
CA LYS A 342 15.87 16.07 -6.06
C LYS A 342 14.44 15.89 -6.57
N ASN A 343 14.14 14.78 -7.24
CA ASN A 343 12.80 14.50 -7.74
C ASN A 343 11.78 14.40 -6.59
N ILE A 344 12.16 13.79 -5.47
CA ILE A 344 11.30 13.72 -4.28
C ILE A 344 10.96 15.11 -3.76
N ILE A 345 11.95 16.01 -3.63
CA ILE A 345 11.73 17.38 -3.17
C ILE A 345 10.76 18.10 -4.11
N GLU A 346 10.98 18.03 -5.42
CA GLU A 346 10.11 18.65 -6.43
C GLU A 346 8.67 18.12 -6.35
N VAL A 347 8.48 16.80 -6.18
CA VAL A 347 7.17 16.17 -5.99
C VAL A 347 6.51 16.68 -4.71
N VAL A 348 7.21 16.64 -3.57
CA VAL A 348 6.66 17.02 -2.27
C VAL A 348 6.27 18.49 -2.26
N GLU A 349 7.12 19.38 -2.78
CA GLU A 349 6.82 20.82 -2.87
C GLU A 349 5.59 21.08 -3.74
N ARG A 350 5.54 20.47 -4.94
CA ARG A 350 4.42 20.60 -5.86
C ARG A 350 3.12 20.08 -5.24
N GLU A 351 3.14 18.89 -4.65
CA GLU A 351 1.95 18.31 -4.05
C GLU A 351 1.53 19.01 -2.76
N CYS A 352 2.44 19.67 -2.03
CA CYS A 352 2.06 20.48 -0.88
C CYS A 352 1.60 21.89 -1.27
N SER A 353 1.92 22.38 -2.47
CA SER A 353 1.54 23.74 -2.92
C SER A 353 0.03 23.97 -2.88
N LYS A 354 -0.78 22.96 -3.23
CA LYS A 354 -2.25 22.99 -3.14
C LYS A 354 -2.78 23.14 -1.72
N ASP A 355 -2.00 22.73 -0.72
CA ASP A 355 -2.33 22.82 0.69
C ASP A 355 -1.69 24.08 1.35
N GLY A 356 -1.15 25.01 0.55
CA GLY A 356 -0.50 26.24 1.05
C GLY A 356 1.02 26.12 1.27
N GLY A 357 1.65 25.07 0.72
CA GLY A 357 3.08 24.80 0.79
C GLY A 357 3.47 23.81 1.89
N ILE A 358 4.71 23.31 1.83
CA ILE A 358 5.19 22.19 2.68
C ILE A 358 5.00 22.43 4.18
N ARG A 359 5.25 23.66 4.66
CA ARG A 359 5.11 24.01 6.08
C ARG A 359 3.65 23.99 6.55
N VAL A 360 2.70 24.38 5.69
CA VAL A 360 1.26 24.34 6.01
C VAL A 360 0.76 22.90 5.97
N ALA A 361 1.12 22.16 4.92
CA ALA A 361 0.82 20.74 4.78
C ALA A 361 1.32 19.92 5.99
N ALA A 362 2.54 20.18 6.45
CA ALA A 362 3.12 19.52 7.61
C ALA A 362 2.34 19.82 8.91
N LYS A 363 1.89 21.07 9.12
CA LYS A 363 1.05 21.42 10.29
C LYS A 363 -0.29 20.69 10.25
N LEU A 364 -0.95 20.69 9.08
CA LEU A 364 -2.22 19.98 8.89
C LEU A 364 -2.07 18.48 9.17
N TRP A 365 -0.97 17.88 8.72
CA TRP A 365 -0.63 16.49 9.03
C TRP A 365 -0.57 16.25 10.53
N VAL A 366 0.26 17.02 11.25
CA VAL A 366 0.45 16.86 12.70
C VAL A 366 -0.85 17.07 13.47
N GLU A 367 -1.64 18.10 13.15
CA GLU A 367 -2.93 18.34 13.79
C GLU A 367 -3.90 17.16 13.62
N ARG A 368 -3.91 16.57 12.41
CA ARG A 368 -4.71 15.39 12.11
C ARG A 368 -4.22 14.18 12.88
N THR A 369 -2.91 13.89 12.89
CA THR A 369 -2.41 12.69 13.56
C THR A 369 -2.56 12.77 15.08
N LYS A 370 -2.42 13.96 15.67
CA LYS A 370 -2.78 14.21 17.08
C LYS A 370 -4.26 13.89 17.36
N SER A 371 -5.16 14.29 16.46
CA SER A 371 -6.59 14.02 16.59
C SER A 371 -6.93 12.53 16.48
N LEU A 372 -6.25 11.79 15.59
CA LEU A 372 -6.43 10.34 15.45
C LEU A 372 -6.01 9.59 16.72
N HIS A 373 -4.84 9.96 17.26
CA HIS A 373 -4.31 9.35 18.48
C HIS A 373 -5.18 9.67 19.72
N GLN A 374 -5.66 10.92 19.86
CA GLN A 374 -6.51 11.32 21.00
C GLN A 374 -7.97 10.83 20.89
N GLY A 375 -8.54 10.83 19.68
CA GLY A 375 -9.96 10.56 19.44
C GLY A 375 -10.37 9.11 19.67
N GLN A 376 -9.45 8.15 19.60
CA GLN A 376 -9.74 6.75 19.92
C GLN A 376 -9.49 6.42 21.40
N GLY A 377 -8.63 7.17 22.10
CA GLY A 377 -8.40 7.03 23.54
C GLY A 377 -9.64 7.31 24.40
N THR A 378 -10.53 8.20 23.96
CA THR A 378 -11.81 8.49 24.64
C THR A 378 -12.88 7.43 24.40
N VAL A 379 -12.87 6.75 23.25
CA VAL A 379 -13.77 5.60 22.99
C VAL A 379 -13.39 4.40 23.87
N HIS A 380 -12.11 4.28 24.25
CA HIS A 380 -11.63 3.26 25.19
C HIS A 380 -12.03 3.51 26.66
N GLN A 381 -12.45 4.73 27.03
CA GLN A 381 -12.93 5.04 28.38
C GLN A 381 -14.46 4.99 28.52
N ALA A 382 -15.20 5.02 27.42
CA ALA A 382 -16.65 4.81 27.43
C ALA A 382 -16.95 3.29 27.40
N LYS A 383 -16.80 2.64 28.55
CA LYS A 383 -17.36 1.31 28.82
C LYS A 383 -18.68 1.41 29.54
#